data_AF-A0A7K2L2N4-F1
#
_entry.id   AF-A0A7K2L2N4-F1
#
_cell.length_a   1.000
_cell.length_b   1.000
_cell.length_c   1.000
_cell.angle_alpha   90.00
_cell.angle_beta   90.00
_cell.angle_gamma   90.00
#
_symmetry.space_group_name_H-M   'P 1'
#
loop_
_entity.id
_entity.type
_entity.pdbx_description
1 polymer ?
#
loop_
_entity_poly.entity_id
_entity_poly.type
_entity_poly.pdbx_seq_one_letter_code
_entity_poly.pdbx_strand_id
1 'polypeptide(L)'
;GLAGALAAGAPPVLLAAAVLLRLPPVTRAARRLLTGLRERYPLPENRREVTDGGLVQLYVALYGDPALALFLPHFSRDGGLLDRPGEMDRNRPPQERGPVPDDRPG
;
A
#
# COMPACT_ATOMS: atom_id res chain seq x y z
N GLY A 1 3.69 -5.55 -28.29
CA GLY A 1 2.25 -5.29 -28.27
C GLY A 1 1.69 -5.64 -26.91
N LEU A 2 0.88 -4.76 -26.32
CA LEU A 2 0.32 -4.86 -24.96
C LEU A 2 -0.48 -6.17 -24.74
N ALA A 3 -0.97 -6.79 -25.83
CA ALA A 3 -1.62 -8.11 -25.84
C ALA A 3 -0.69 -9.29 -25.50
N GLY A 4 0.61 -9.21 -25.82
CA GLY A 4 1.57 -10.28 -25.52
C GLY A 4 2.01 -10.30 -24.04
N ALA A 5 2.03 -9.15 -23.38
CA ALA A 5 2.34 -9.04 -21.95
C ALA A 5 1.18 -9.56 -21.07
N LEU A 6 -0.07 -9.40 -21.52
CA LEU A 6 -1.25 -9.96 -20.85
C LEU A 6 -1.30 -11.50 -20.92
N ALA A 7 -0.78 -12.10 -22.00
CA ALA A 7 -0.77 -13.56 -22.16
C ALA A 7 0.24 -14.28 -21.24
N ALA A 8 1.36 -13.63 -20.91
CA ALA A 8 2.39 -14.22 -20.03
C ALA A 8 2.06 -14.13 -18.53
N GLY A 9 1.20 -13.18 -18.12
CA GLY A 9 0.75 -13.03 -16.72
C GLY A 9 -0.54 -13.81 -16.39
N ALA A 10 -1.29 -14.25 -17.40
CA ALA A 10 -2.52 -15.03 -17.22
C ALA A 10 -2.33 -16.37 -16.47
N PRO A 11 -1.32 -17.21 -16.77
CA PRO A 11 -1.17 -18.50 -16.09
C PRO A 11 -0.95 -18.39 -14.57
N PRO A 12 -0.03 -17.56 -14.04
CA PRO A 12 0.18 -17.49 -12.59
C PRO A 12 -1.02 -16.90 -11.84
N VAL A 13 -1.74 -15.94 -12.43
CA VAL A 13 -2.94 -15.33 -11.81
C VAL A 13 -4.06 -16.37 -11.69
N LEU A 14 -4.31 -17.15 -12.75
CA LEU A 14 -5.31 -18.21 -12.73
C LEU A 14 -4.93 -19.34 -11.76
N LEU A 15 -3.64 -19.67 -11.66
CA LEU A 15 -3.14 -20.68 -10.72
C LEU A 15 -3.29 -20.21 -9.28
N ALA A 16 -2.93 -18.96 -8.98
CA ALA A 16 -3.14 -18.36 -7.67
C ALA A 16 -4.63 -18.31 -7.29
N ALA A 17 -5.50 -17.90 -8.22
CA ALA A 17 -6.95 -17.90 -8.01
C ALA A 17 -7.50 -19.31 -7.76
N ALA A 18 -7.06 -20.32 -8.52
CA ALA A 18 -7.47 -21.70 -8.35
C ALA A 18 -7.00 -22.29 -7.01
N VAL A 19 -5.79 -21.95 -6.56
CA VAL A 19 -5.27 -22.33 -5.23
C VAL A 19 -6.09 -21.65 -4.13
N LEU A 20 -6.42 -20.37 -4.29
CA LEU A 20 -7.22 -19.62 -3.32
C LEU A 20 -8.66 -20.16 -3.23
N LEU A 21 -9.25 -20.59 -4.35
CA LEU A 21 -10.55 -21.25 -4.39
C LEU A 21 -10.55 -22.63 -3.72
N ARG A 22 -9.39 -23.28 -3.65
CA ARG A 22 -9.20 -24.55 -2.92
C ARG A 22 -8.89 -24.35 -1.45
N LEU A 23 -8.70 -23.11 -0.99
CA LEU A 23 -8.43 -22.85 0.41
C LEU A 23 -9.69 -23.22 1.21
N PRO A 24 -9.58 -24.08 2.23
CA PRO A 24 -10.75 -24.49 3.00
C PRO A 24 -11.42 -23.25 3.61
N PRO A 25 -12.76 -23.19 3.58
CA PRO A 25 -13.49 -22.06 4.17
C PRO A 25 -13.06 -21.89 5.63
N VAL A 26 -12.87 -20.64 6.05
CA VAL A 26 -12.31 -20.29 7.36
C VAL A 26 -12.94 -21.13 8.47
N THR A 27 -12.14 -22.04 9.04
CA THR A 27 -12.60 -23.03 10.02
C THR A 27 -13.11 -22.35 11.28
N ARG A 28 -13.99 -23.01 12.04
CA ARG A 28 -14.52 -22.44 13.29
C ARG A 28 -13.41 -22.14 14.31
N ALA A 29 -12.36 -22.96 14.34
CA ALA A 29 -11.17 -22.72 15.16
C ALA A 29 -10.41 -21.47 14.72
N ALA A 30 -10.16 -21.32 13.41
CA ALA A 30 -9.55 -20.12 12.86
C ALA A 30 -10.37 -18.86 13.15
N ARG A 31 -11.71 -18.94 13.04
CA ARG A 31 -12.61 -17.83 13.42
C ARG A 31 -12.46 -17.46 14.90
N ARG A 32 -12.42 -18.45 15.81
CA ARG A 32 -12.23 -18.19 17.24
C ARG A 32 -10.88 -17.55 17.54
N LEU A 33 -9.81 -18.00 16.88
CA LEU A 33 -8.48 -17.41 17.00
C LEU A 33 -8.48 -15.95 16.51
N LEU A 34 -9.11 -15.68 15.36
CA LEU A 34 -9.26 -14.33 14.83
C LEU A 34 -10.09 -13.43 15.77
N THR A 35 -11.18 -13.95 16.34
CA THR A 35 -11.97 -13.22 17.34
C THR A 35 -11.11 -12.85 18.55
N GLY A 36 -10.39 -13.80 19.13
CA GLY A 36 -9.51 -13.53 20.28
C GLY A 36 -8.32 -12.63 19.96
N LEU A 37 -7.91 -12.53 18.69
CA LEU A 37 -6.94 -11.53 18.25
C LEU A 37 -7.57 -10.14 18.13
N ARG A 38 -8.78 -10.04 17.56
CA ARG A 38 -9.51 -8.78 17.43
C ARG A 38 -9.92 -8.18 18.78
N GLU A 39 -10.20 -9.03 19.78
CA GLU A 39 -10.45 -8.58 21.15
C GLU A 39 -9.20 -7.95 21.80
N ARG A 40 -8.01 -8.48 21.50
CA ARG A 40 -6.73 -7.95 22.01
C ARG A 40 -6.25 -6.72 21.24
N TYR A 41 -6.60 -6.63 19.96
CA TYR A 41 -6.22 -5.55 19.05
C TYR A 41 -7.49 -4.99 18.38
N PRO A 42 -8.30 -4.22 19.12
CA PRO A 42 -9.50 -3.59 18.55
C PRO A 42 -9.12 -2.61 17.45
N LEU A 43 -9.97 -2.46 16.44
CA LEU A 43 -9.71 -1.51 15.36
C LEU A 43 -9.58 -0.09 15.94
N PRO A 44 -8.46 0.62 15.70
CA PRO A 44 -8.26 1.97 16.20
C PRO A 44 -9.27 2.94 15.59
N GLU A 45 -9.71 3.93 16.36
CA GLU A 45 -10.59 4.98 15.84
C GLU A 45 -9.82 6.00 15.00
N ASN A 46 -8.54 6.21 15.35
CA ASN A 46 -7.68 7.16 14.67
C ASN A 46 -6.31 6.56 14.32
N ARG A 47 -5.81 6.94 13.14
CA ARG A 47 -4.49 6.50 12.64
C ARG A 47 -3.31 6.88 13.54
N ARG A 48 -3.46 7.87 14.43
CA ARG A 48 -2.38 8.34 15.32
C ARG A 48 -2.15 7.42 16.52
N GLU A 49 -3.09 6.54 16.82
CA GLU A 49 -2.99 5.61 17.95
C GLU A 49 -1.96 4.50 17.70
N VAL A 50 -1.61 4.26 16.43
CA VAL A 50 -0.66 3.21 16.04
C VAL A 50 0.35 3.80 15.06
N THR A 51 1.57 4.02 15.55
CA THR A 51 2.70 4.53 14.75
C THR A 51 3.78 3.49 14.49
N ASP A 52 3.69 2.33 15.13
CA ASP A 52 4.59 1.21 14.91
C ASP A 52 4.18 0.45 13.63
N GLY A 53 5.12 0.34 12.68
CA GLY A 53 4.85 -0.26 11.38
C GLY A 53 4.46 -1.75 11.45
N GLY A 54 4.96 -2.49 12.45
CA GLY A 54 4.59 -3.89 12.67
C GLY A 54 3.13 -4.02 13.11
N LEU A 55 2.69 -3.16 14.03
CA LEU A 55 1.29 -3.10 14.44
C LEU A 55 0.37 -2.64 13.32
N VAL A 56 0.78 -1.67 12.50
CA VAL A 56 0.00 -1.24 11.32
C VAL A 56 -0.27 -2.42 10.37
N GLN A 57 0.76 -3.23 10.06
CA GLN A 57 0.59 -4.43 9.24
C GLN A 57 -0.33 -5.45 9.88
N LEU A 58 -0.22 -5.66 11.20
CA LEU A 58 -1.12 -6.55 11.94
C LEU A 58 -2.58 -6.10 11.84
N TYR A 59 -2.87 -4.81 11.99
CA TYR A 59 -4.24 -4.29 11.84
C TYR A 59 -4.78 -4.49 10.43
N VAL A 60 -3.96 -4.28 9.40
CA VAL A 60 -4.34 -4.58 8.01
C VAL A 60 -4.61 -6.07 7.81
N ALA A 61 -3.81 -6.96 8.38
CA ALA A 61 -4.05 -8.40 8.29
C ALA A 61 -5.35 -8.83 9.01
N LEU A 62 -5.70 -8.17 10.13
CA LEU A 62 -6.88 -8.51 10.92
C LEU A 62 -8.19 -7.94 10.36
N TYR A 63 -8.14 -6.76 9.75
CA TYR A 63 -9.34 -6.00 9.36
C TYR A 63 -9.41 -5.67 7.87
N GLY A 64 -8.32 -5.79 7.11
CA GLY A 64 -8.29 -5.51 5.68
C GLY A 64 -8.55 -4.04 5.36
N ASP A 65 -9.52 -3.80 4.47
CA ASP A 65 -9.85 -2.49 3.93
C ASP A 65 -10.13 -1.41 4.99
N PRO A 66 -10.92 -1.67 6.07
CA PRO A 66 -11.08 -0.72 7.17
C PRO A 66 -9.76 -0.19 7.76
N ALA A 67 -8.80 -1.08 8.01
CA ALA A 67 -7.50 -0.67 8.55
C ALA A 67 -6.64 0.00 7.46
N LEU A 68 -6.69 -0.49 6.22
CA LEU A 68 -6.01 0.17 5.09
C LEU A 68 -6.49 1.60 4.90
N ALA A 69 -7.80 1.85 4.98
CA ALA A 69 -8.36 3.20 4.85
C ALA A 69 -7.83 4.17 5.92
N LEU A 70 -7.63 3.68 7.15
CA LEU A 70 -7.05 4.48 8.24
C LEU A 70 -5.55 4.75 8.03
N PHE A 71 -4.81 3.75 7.58
CA PHE A 71 -3.34 3.79 7.51
C PHE A 71 -2.77 4.09 6.12
N LEU A 72 -3.61 4.31 5.11
CA LEU A 72 -3.19 4.53 3.72
C LEU A 72 -2.08 5.59 3.60
N PRO A 73 -2.15 6.75 4.27
CA PRO A 73 -1.07 7.74 4.18
C PRO A 73 0.27 7.26 4.73
N HIS A 74 0.26 6.37 5.73
CA HIS A 74 1.48 5.78 6.30
C HIS A 74 2.08 4.77 5.32
N PHE A 75 1.26 3.85 4.80
CA PHE A 75 1.69 2.91 3.76
C PHE A 75 2.20 3.61 2.50
N SER A 76 1.56 4.70 2.08
CA SER A 76 1.99 5.41 0.89
C SER A 76 3.31 6.15 1.12
N ARG A 77 3.59 6.64 2.32
CA ARG A 77 4.89 7.25 2.67
C ARG A 77 6.01 6.22 2.80
N ASP A 78 5.74 5.08 3.44
CA ASP A 78 6.75 4.04 3.65
C ASP A 78 7.04 3.25 2.36
N GLY A 79 5.99 3.01 1.56
CA GLY A 79 6.07 2.34 0.27
C GLY A 79 6.50 3.24 -0.90
N GLY A 80 6.81 4.53 -0.65
CA GLY A 80 7.29 5.46 -1.67
C GLY A 80 6.24 5.90 -2.71
N LEU A 81 4.96 5.69 -2.42
CA LEU A 81 3.83 6.15 -3.25
C LEU A 81 3.52 7.64 -3.04
N LEU A 82 3.96 8.21 -1.91
CA LEU A 82 3.94 9.65 -1.66
C LEU A 82 5.38 10.16 -1.57
N ASP A 83 5.65 11.28 -2.25
CA ASP A 83 6.93 11.99 -2.14
C ASP A 83 7.26 12.24 -0.66
N ARG A 84 8.45 11.79 -0.23
CA ARG A 84 8.95 12.17 1.10
C ARG A 84 9.32 13.65 1.04
N PRO A 85 8.73 14.52 1.89
CA PRO A 85 9.16 15.90 1.96
C PRO A 85 10.61 15.93 2.46
N GLY A 86 11.55 16.18 1.54
CA GLY A 86 12.99 16.27 1.83
C GLY A 86 13.88 15.32 1.02
N GLU A 87 13.31 14.29 0.39
CA GLU A 87 14.07 13.43 -0.53
C GLU A 87 13.87 14.00 -1.94
N MET A 88 14.75 14.94 -2.33
CA MET A 88 14.82 15.37 -3.72
C MET A 88 15.03 14.12 -4.57
N ASP A 89 14.03 13.78 -5.37
CA ASP A 89 14.11 12.73 -6.36
C ASP A 89 15.37 12.95 -7.21
N ARG A 90 16.41 12.14 -6.95
CA ARG A 90 17.69 12.20 -7.66
C ARG A 90 17.56 11.76 -9.11
N ASN A 91 16.43 11.16 -9.48
CA ASN A 91 16.08 10.81 -10.86
C ASN A 91 15.15 11.84 -11.50
N ARG A 92 14.83 12.95 -10.82
CA ARG A 92 14.04 14.02 -11.42
C ARG A 92 14.89 14.68 -12.52
N PRO A 93 14.45 14.65 -13.78
CA PRO A 93 15.17 15.33 -14.84
C PRO A 93 15.25 16.84 -14.49
N PRO A 94 16.38 17.51 -14.80
CA PRO A 94 16.51 18.93 -14.57
C PRO A 94 15.32 19.65 -15.21
N GLN A 95 14.61 20.46 -14.41
CA GLN A 95 13.62 21.37 -14.98
C GLN A 95 14.42 22.41 -15.76
N GLU A 96 14.39 22.32 -17.09
CA GLU A 96 14.92 23.37 -17.96
C GLU A 96 14.20 24.67 -17.60
N ARG A 97 14.88 25.49 -16.80
CA ARG A 97 14.45 26.85 -16.52
C ARG A 97 14.58 27.59 -17.86
N GLY A 98 13.44 27.87 -18.49
CA GLY A 98 13.37 28.66 -19.70
C GLY A 98 14.08 30.02 -19.54
N PRO A 99 14.44 30.68 -20.65
CA PRO A 99 15.30 31.86 -20.62
C PRO A 99 14.69 32.96 -19.76
N VAL A 100 15.46 33.45 -18.79
CA VAL A 100 15.14 34.70 -18.08
C VAL A 100 15.28 35.84 -19.11
N PRO A 101 14.26 36.65 -19.36
CA PRO A 101 14.39 37.82 -20.23
C PRO A 101 15.45 38.77 -19.64
N ASP A 102 16.45 39.10 -20.44
CA ASP A 102 17.48 40.10 -20.10
C ASP A 102 16.85 41.49 -20.22
N ASP A 103 16.28 42.00 -19.12
CA ASP A 103 15.86 43.39 -19.02
C ASP A 103 17.10 44.26 -18.75
N ARG A 104 17.78 44.68 -19.82
CA ARG A 104 18.70 45.83 -19.77
C ARG A 104 18.10 47.02 -20.53
N PRO A 105 18.01 48.21 -19.91
CA PRO A 105 17.65 49.42 -20.62
C PRO A 105 18.84 49.91 -21.46
N GLY A 106 18.54 50.37 -22.68
CA GLY A 106 19.48 51.01 -23.60
C GLY A 106 19.78 52.46 -23.26
#